data_AF-A0A9X5XH05-F1
#
_entry.id   AF-A0A9X5XH05-F1
#
_cell.length_a   1.000
_cell.length_b   1.000
_cell.length_c   1.000
_cell.angle_alpha   90.00
_cell.angle_beta   90.00
_cell.angle_gamma   90.00
#
_symmetry.space_group_name_H-M   'P 1'
#
loop_
_entity.id
_entity.type
_entity.pdbx_description
1 polymer ?
#
loop_
_entity_poly.entity_id
_entity_poly.type
_entity_poly.pdbx_seq_one_letter_code
_entity_poly.pdbx_strand_id
1 'polypeptide(L)'
;NLALVEEVEAVATEAGATPAQVALAWLLAQGDDIAPIPGTKRVSRVEENTAADGVELTAGQLDKLNHLTPAAGDRLEAEMSRLINL
;
A
#
# COMPACT_ATOMS: atom_id res chain seq x y z
N ASN A 1 8.97 8.67 8.73
CA ASN A 1 8.27 8.78 7.42
C ASN A 1 9.22 8.38 6.29
N LEU A 2 10.39 9.01 6.15
CA LEU A 2 11.39 8.64 5.12
C LEU A 2 11.85 7.17 5.22
N ALA A 3 12.20 6.67 6.40
CA ALA A 3 12.59 5.27 6.59
C ALA A 3 11.51 4.25 6.20
N LEU A 4 10.22 4.61 6.31
CA LEU A 4 9.12 3.75 5.89
C LEU A 4 9.02 3.72 4.36
N VAL A 5 9.22 4.86 3.71
CA VAL A 5 9.25 4.95 2.24
C VAL A 5 10.44 4.15 1.69
N GLU A 6 11.61 4.30 2.29
CA GLU A 6 12.83 3.58 1.90
C GLU A 6 12.66 2.05 1.96
N GLU A 7 12.05 1.52 3.03
CA GLU A 7 11.84 0.07 3.16
C GLU A 7 10.83 -0.46 2.13
N VAL A 8 9.75 0.29 1.85
CA VAL A 8 8.79 -0.08 0.80
C VAL A 8 9.44 -0.03 -0.58
N GLU A 9 10.29 0.96 -0.85
CA GLU A 9 11.05 1.07 -2.09
C GLU A 9 12.06 -0.08 -2.25
N ALA A 10 12.71 -0.50 -1.17
CA ALA A 10 13.61 -1.64 -1.17
C ALA A 10 12.86 -2.93 -1.52
N VAL A 11 11.72 -3.20 -0.87
CA VAL A 11 10.88 -4.36 -1.17
C VAL A 11 10.34 -4.31 -2.61
N ALA A 12 9.93 -3.13 -3.08
CA ALA A 12 9.48 -2.94 -4.46
C ALA A 12 10.58 -3.28 -5.49
N THR A 13 11.80 -2.84 -5.21
CA THR A 13 12.97 -3.18 -6.03
C THR A 13 13.24 -4.68 -6.03
N GLU A 14 13.22 -5.33 -4.86
CA GLU A 14 13.39 -6.78 -4.71
C GLU A 14 12.30 -7.58 -5.47
N ALA A 15 11.06 -7.10 -5.44
CA ALA A 15 9.90 -7.74 -6.06
C ALA A 15 9.74 -7.41 -7.56
N GLY A 16 10.55 -6.49 -8.11
CA GLY A 16 10.38 -6.02 -9.49
C GLY A 16 9.04 -5.29 -9.72
N ALA A 17 8.50 -4.67 -8.69
CA ALA A 17 7.20 -4.00 -8.68
C ALA A 17 7.36 -2.51 -8.32
N THR A 18 6.29 -1.73 -8.45
CA THR A 18 6.28 -0.35 -7.95
C THR A 18 5.93 -0.30 -6.45
N PRO A 19 6.31 0.76 -5.71
CA PRO A 19 5.89 0.93 -4.32
C PRO A 19 4.36 0.89 -4.12
N ALA A 20 3.60 1.40 -5.10
CA ALA A 20 2.14 1.35 -5.06
C ALA A 20 1.62 -0.09 -5.20
N GLN A 21 2.22 -0.88 -6.09
CA GLN A 21 1.88 -2.29 -6.25
C GLN A 21 2.21 -3.10 -5.01
N VAL A 22 3.40 -2.89 -4.40
CA VAL A 22 3.77 -3.56 -3.14
C VAL A 22 2.79 -3.25 -2.02
N ALA A 23 2.37 -1.99 -1.87
CA ALA A 23 1.41 -1.61 -0.85
C ALA A 23 0.05 -2.30 -1.03
N LEU A 24 -0.44 -2.40 -2.27
CA LEU A 24 -1.69 -3.08 -2.59
C LEU A 24 -1.58 -4.60 -2.44
N ALA A 25 -0.50 -5.21 -2.93
CA ALA A 25 -0.24 -6.64 -2.78
C ALA A 25 -0.11 -7.06 -1.31
N TRP A 26 0.55 -6.24 -0.50
CA TRP A 26 0.62 -6.47 0.94
C TRP A 26 -0.76 -6.44 1.60
N LEU A 27 -1.63 -5.51 1.20
CA LEU A 27 -2.99 -5.41 1.74
C LEU A 27 -3.84 -6.62 1.34
N LEU A 28 -3.77 -7.04 0.07
CA LEU A 28 -4.43 -8.25 -0.43
C LEU A 28 -3.94 -9.52 0.30
N ALA A 29 -2.66 -9.57 0.68
CA ALA A 29 -2.10 -10.70 1.42
C ALA A 29 -2.56 -10.79 2.89
N GLN A 30 -3.27 -9.79 3.43
CA GLN A 30 -3.74 -9.82 4.83
C GLN A 30 -4.98 -10.71 5.03
N GLY A 31 -5.70 -11.05 3.96
CA GLY A 31 -6.87 -11.92 4.03
C GLY A 31 -7.75 -11.82 2.80
N ASP A 32 -8.48 -12.90 2.51
CA ASP A 32 -9.40 -12.98 1.36
C ASP A 32 -10.62 -12.04 1.47
N ASP A 33 -10.86 -11.49 2.67
CA ASP A 33 -11.91 -10.52 2.96
C ASP A 33 -11.45 -9.05 2.81
N ILE A 34 -10.21 -8.82 2.38
CA ILE A 34 -9.64 -7.49 2.20
C ILE A 34 -9.64 -7.08 0.72
N ALA A 35 -10.42 -6.04 0.41
CA ALA A 35 -10.51 -5.48 -0.94
C ALA A 35 -10.06 -3.99 -0.95
N PRO A 36 -8.81 -3.67 -1.36
CA PRO A 36 -8.37 -2.29 -1.53
C PRO A 36 -9.24 -1.51 -2.53
N ILE A 37 -9.59 -0.26 -2.21
CA ILE A 37 -10.30 0.66 -3.12
C ILE A 37 -9.40 1.86 -3.43
N PRO A 38 -8.35 1.69 -4.26
CA PRO A 38 -7.42 2.78 -4.52
C PRO A 38 -8.06 3.82 -5.44
N GLY A 39 -8.24 5.03 -4.92
CA GLY A 39 -8.73 6.16 -5.69
C GLY A 39 -7.65 6.75 -6.61
N THR A 40 -7.97 6.93 -7.90
CA THR A 40 -7.09 7.66 -8.83
C THR A 40 -7.89 8.34 -9.93
N LYS A 41 -7.33 9.41 -10.51
CA LYS A 41 -7.89 10.13 -11.67
C LYS A 41 -7.12 9.82 -12.97
N ARG A 42 -6.10 8.97 -12.93
CA ARG A 42 -5.20 8.69 -14.06
C ARG A 42 -5.31 7.24 -14.48
N VAL A 43 -5.54 7.00 -15.76
CA VAL A 43 -5.66 5.63 -16.33
C VAL A 43 -4.41 4.80 -16.04
N SER A 44 -3.21 5.36 -16.22
CA SER A 44 -1.95 4.65 -15.94
C SER A 44 -1.82 4.16 -14.49
N ARG A 45 -2.47 4.85 -13.53
CA ARG A 45 -2.51 4.42 -12.13
C ARG A 45 -3.55 3.33 -11.91
N VAL A 46 -4.64 3.31 -12.67
CA VAL A 46 -5.58 2.18 -12.64
C VAL A 46 -4.87 0.93 -13.13
N GLU A 47 -4.14 1.01 -14.24
CA GLU A 47 -3.35 -0.10 -14.78
C GLU A 47 -2.29 -0.60 -13.79
N GLU A 48 -1.52 0.32 -13.19
CA GLU A 48 -0.53 0.00 -12.14
C GLU A 48 -1.19 -0.70 -10.94
N ASN A 49 -2.29 -0.15 -10.42
CA ASN A 49 -2.98 -0.68 -9.24
C ASN A 49 -3.57 -2.08 -9.50
N THR A 50 -4.19 -2.29 -10.66
CA THR A 50 -4.76 -3.60 -11.03
C THR A 50 -3.68 -4.66 -11.18
N ALA A 51 -2.50 -4.29 -11.69
CA ALA A 51 -1.38 -5.21 -11.82
C ALA A 51 -0.76 -5.64 -10.48
N ALA A 52 -1.13 -5.00 -9.36
CA ALA A 52 -0.67 -5.39 -8.02
C ALA A 52 -1.13 -6.79 -7.59
N ASP A 53 -2.27 -7.26 -8.08
CA ASP A 53 -2.80 -8.61 -7.81
C ASP A 53 -1.86 -9.72 -8.31
N GLY A 54 -1.03 -9.43 -9.32
CA GLY A 54 -0.01 -10.35 -9.81
C GLY A 54 1.33 -10.29 -9.08
N VAL A 55 1.47 -9.47 -8.03
CA VAL A 55 2.72 -9.32 -7.28
C VAL A 55 2.73 -10.30 -6.11
N GLU A 56 3.55 -11.34 -6.21
CA GLU A 56 3.78 -12.29 -5.12
C GLU A 56 4.87 -11.77 -4.18
N LEU A 57 4.50 -11.50 -2.92
CA LEU A 57 5.45 -11.14 -1.87
C LEU A 57 5.89 -12.38 -1.11
N THR A 58 7.20 -12.54 -0.95
CA THR A 58 7.76 -13.62 -0.13
C THR A 58 7.42 -13.41 1.35
N ALA A 59 7.48 -14.49 2.15
CA ALA A 59 7.28 -14.41 3.59
C ALA A 59 8.21 -13.39 4.27
N GLY A 60 9.47 -13.29 3.82
CA GLY A 60 10.42 -12.30 4.35
C GLY A 60 10.06 -10.87 3.98
N GLN A 61 9.54 -10.62 2.78
CA GLN A 61 9.05 -9.30 2.38
C GLN A 61 7.79 -8.91 3.15
N LEU A 62 6.84 -9.85 3.32
CA LEU A 62 5.66 -9.62 4.16
C LEU A 62 6.05 -9.31 5.61
N ASP A 63 7.03 -10.02 6.17
CA ASP A 63 7.52 -9.78 7.53
C ASP A 63 8.14 -8.37 7.67
N LYS A 64 8.98 -7.95 6.72
CA LYS A 64 9.52 -6.57 6.67
C LYS A 64 8.38 -5.53 6.68
N LEU A 65 7.38 -5.72 5.82
CA LEU A 65 6.27 -4.79 5.66
C LEU A 65 5.34 -4.76 6.89
N ASN A 66 5.10 -5.91 7.53
CA ASN A 66 4.29 -6.01 8.75
C ASN A 66 4.91 -5.29 9.95
N HIS A 67 6.24 -5.18 9.99
CA HIS A 67 6.96 -4.49 11.07
C HIS A 67 7.14 -2.99 10.82
N LEU A 68 6.59 -2.46 9.72
CA LEU A 68 6.58 -1.03 9.48
C LEU A 68 5.66 -0.33 10.48
N THR A 69 6.25 0.48 11.37
CA THR A 69 5.46 1.36 12.24
C THR A 69 4.85 2.48 11.40
N PRO A 70 3.51 2.67 11.44
CA PRO A 70 2.85 3.78 10.76
C PRO A 70 3.50 5.10 11.16
N ALA A 71 3.72 6.00 10.20
CA ALA A 71 3.99 7.37 10.56
C ALA A 71 2.78 7.90 11.34
N ALA A 72 2.96 8.34 12.59
CA ALA A 72 1.91 9.04 13.33
C ALA A 72 1.38 10.17 12.42
N GLY A 73 0.11 10.11 12.04
CA GLY A 73 -0.39 10.89 10.92
C GLY A 73 -1.89 11.20 11.00
N ASP A 74 -2.17 12.48 11.25
CA ASP A 74 -3.46 13.18 11.31
C ASP A 74 -4.35 13.09 10.04
N ARG A 75 -3.97 12.26 9.04
CA ARG A 75 -4.63 12.19 7.74
C ARG A 75 -5.96 11.44 7.78
N LEU A 76 -6.03 10.35 8.53
CA LEU A 76 -7.28 9.61 8.76
C LEU A 76 -8.29 10.48 9.54
N GLU A 77 -7.82 11.22 10.55
CA GLU A 77 -8.66 12.11 11.36
C GLU A 77 -9.18 13.32 10.56
N ALA A 78 -8.34 13.90 9.70
CA ALA A 78 -8.71 15.03 8.85
C ALA A 78 -9.72 14.64 7.75
N GLU A 79 -9.61 13.45 7.15
CA GLU A 79 -10.58 12.94 6.17
C GLU A 79 -11.89 12.51 6.84
N MET A 80 -11.83 11.84 8.00
CA MET A 80 -13.02 11.52 8.80
C MET A 80 -13.76 12.78 9.28
N SER A 81 -13.03 13.81 9.74
CA SER A 81 -13.64 15.09 10.16
C SER A 81 -14.34 15.83 9.01
N ARG A 82 -13.87 15.66 7.77
CA ARG A 82 -14.54 16.23 6.58
C ARG A 82 -15.79 15.46 6.18
N LEU A 83 -15.84 14.15 6.46
CA LEU A 83 -17.02 13.32 6.18
C LEU A 83 -18.15 13.51 7.21
N ILE A 84 -17.81 13.89 8.44
CA ILE A 84 -18.76 14.15 9.54
C ILE A 84 -19.41 15.55 9.47
N ASN A 85 -18.80 16.49 8.76
CA ASN A 85 -19.29 17.87 8.60
C ASN A 85 -20.11 18.12 7.31
N LEU A 86 -20.78 17.09 6.78
CA LEU A 86 -21.71 17.17 5.65
C LEU A 86 -23.14 16.84 6.07
#